data_AF-A0A1Q7L2N6-F1
#
_entry.id   AF-A0A1Q7L2N6-F1
#
_cell.length_a   1.000
_cell.length_b   1.000
_cell.length_c   1.000
_cell.angle_alpha   90.00
_cell.angle_beta   90.00
_cell.angle_gamma   90.00
#
_symmetry.space_group_name_H-M   'P 1'
#
loop_
_entity.id
_entity.type
_entity.pdbx_description
1 polymer ?
#
loop_
_entity_poly.entity_id
_entity_poly.type
_entity_poly.pdbx_seq_one_letter_code
_entity_poly.pdbx_strand_id
1 'polypeptide(L)'
;MQQDPVDNIEVCDERNGRGRPSVNQQIEIEEKIWKYFADGISAPTAAKELGIDVKTAQKYYRQFAELRISETEDEFIEQCKINVEIAVCALDNLILRERKLLETLETELASQKNRTPKEEYQLRRELRETVKSIAQLVTLKTNLANSPTADIKLNRLIREMMDKFVA
;
A
#
# COMPACT_ATOMS: atom_id res chain seq x y z
N MET A 1 33.90 43.45 8.39
CA MET A 1 33.21 43.05 7.16
C MET A 1 33.73 41.69 6.76
N GLN A 2 33.05 40.62 7.16
CA GLN A 2 33.23 39.27 6.65
C GLN A 2 31.84 38.86 6.19
N GLN A 3 31.71 38.61 4.89
CA GLN A 3 30.45 38.26 4.24
C GLN A 3 30.25 36.75 4.35
N ASP A 4 29.07 36.35 4.80
CA ASP A 4 28.60 34.97 4.83
C ASP A 4 28.55 34.36 3.42
N PRO A 5 28.83 33.06 3.24
CA PRO A 5 28.61 32.39 1.97
C PRO A 5 27.12 32.13 1.81
N VAL A 6 26.52 32.82 0.84
CA VAL A 6 25.18 32.51 0.32
C VAL A 6 25.28 31.15 -0.38
N ASP A 7 24.71 30.12 0.23
CA ASP A 7 24.48 28.84 -0.42
C ASP A 7 23.63 29.09 -1.67
N ASN A 8 24.29 29.02 -2.83
CA ASN A 8 23.66 28.98 -4.14
C ASN A 8 22.77 27.74 -4.22
N ILE A 9 21.49 27.91 -3.89
CA ILE A 9 20.45 26.98 -4.30
C ILE A 9 20.38 27.09 -5.83
N GLU A 10 21.05 26.16 -6.52
CA GLU A 10 20.87 25.98 -7.96
C GLU A 10 19.39 25.68 -8.20
N VAL A 11 18.71 26.68 -8.79
CA VAL A 11 17.36 26.54 -9.32
C VAL A 11 17.46 25.60 -10.51
N CYS A 12 17.08 24.34 -10.31
CA CYS A 12 17.00 23.33 -11.36
C CYS A 12 15.96 23.78 -12.41
N ASP A 13 16.48 24.12 -13.58
CA ASP A 13 15.77 24.61 -14.76
C ASP A 13 14.62 23.66 -15.17
N GLU A 14 13.37 24.07 -14.95
CA GLU A 14 12.15 23.42 -15.43
C GLU A 14 12.01 23.60 -16.95
N ARG A 15 12.83 22.86 -17.72
CA ARG A 15 12.61 22.76 -19.17
C ARG A 15 11.72 21.56 -19.48
N ASN A 16 10.43 21.86 -19.58
CA ASN A 16 9.46 21.10 -20.35
C ASN A 16 10.04 20.72 -21.72
N GLY A 17 10.49 19.47 -21.87
CA GLY A 17 10.99 18.93 -23.11
C GLY A 17 10.60 17.47 -23.23
N ARG A 18 9.92 17.11 -24.33
CA ARG A 18 9.56 15.74 -24.75
C ARG A 18 10.81 14.92 -25.09
N GLY A 19 11.75 14.82 -24.16
CA GLY A 19 13.00 14.11 -24.25
C GLY A 19 13.11 13.03 -23.17
N ARG A 20 14.05 12.10 -23.36
CA ARG A 20 14.38 11.10 -22.35
C ARG A 20 14.81 11.83 -21.06
N PRO A 21 14.27 11.49 -19.88
CA PRO A 21 14.65 12.13 -18.62
C PRO A 21 16.17 12.03 -18.40
N SER A 22 16.75 13.05 -17.78
CA SER A 22 18.19 13.04 -17.42
C SER A 22 18.51 11.89 -16.45
N VAL A 23 19.78 11.50 -16.32
CA VAL A 23 20.20 10.40 -15.44
C VAL A 23 19.77 10.67 -13.98
N ASN A 24 19.93 11.91 -13.51
CA ASN A 24 19.53 12.30 -12.16
C ASN A 24 18.00 12.23 -11.97
N GLN A 25 17.22 12.65 -12.98
CA GLN A 25 15.77 12.50 -12.94
C GLN A 25 15.33 11.02 -12.97
N GLN A 26 16.07 10.15 -13.67
CA GLN A 26 15.79 8.72 -13.66
C GLN A 26 16.00 8.12 -12.26
N ILE A 27 17.09 8.50 -11.58
CA ILE A 27 17.40 8.08 -10.21
C ILE A 27 16.32 8.57 -9.23
N GLU A 28 15.92 9.84 -9.29
CA GLU A 28 14.86 10.37 -8.43
C GLU A 28 13.51 9.67 -8.65
N ILE A 29 13.17 9.38 -9.91
CA ILE A 29 11.94 8.65 -10.25
C ILE A 29 12.03 7.23 -9.69
N GLU A 30 13.19 6.57 -9.80
CA GLU A 30 13.44 5.22 -9.30
C GLU A 30 13.32 5.15 -7.76
N GLU A 31 13.90 6.10 -7.02
CA GLU A 31 13.79 6.15 -5.56
C GLU A 31 12.34 6.40 -5.09
N LYS A 32 11.65 7.33 -5.76
CA LYS A 32 10.25 7.64 -5.43
C LYS A 32 9.35 6.44 -5.73
N ILE A 33 9.52 5.82 -6.90
CA ILE A 33 8.67 4.72 -7.33
C ILE A 33 8.92 3.42 -6.55
N TRP A 34 10.14 3.22 -6.04
CA TRP A 34 10.45 2.12 -5.12
C TRP A 34 9.58 2.15 -3.86
N LYS A 35 9.29 3.33 -3.29
CA LYS A 35 8.43 3.45 -2.10
C LYS A 35 7.02 2.92 -2.37
N TYR A 36 6.42 3.33 -3.49
CA TYR A 36 5.10 2.84 -3.91
C TYR A 36 5.11 1.33 -4.20
N PHE A 37 6.19 0.82 -4.78
CA PHE A 37 6.36 -0.61 -5.01
C PHE A 37 6.44 -1.38 -3.68
N ALA A 38 7.23 -0.91 -2.71
CA ALA A 38 7.37 -1.51 -1.39
C ALA A 38 6.06 -1.49 -0.59
N ASP A 39 5.25 -0.45 -0.75
CA ASP A 39 3.93 -0.30 -0.12
C ASP A 39 2.83 -1.13 -0.82
N GLY A 40 3.17 -1.91 -1.85
CA GLY A 40 2.23 -2.75 -2.58
C GLY A 40 1.24 -1.96 -3.47
N ILE A 41 1.53 -0.68 -3.73
CA ILE A 41 0.71 0.17 -4.60
C ILE A 41 0.95 -0.23 -6.05
N SER A 42 -0.10 -0.32 -6.86
CA SER A 42 0.03 -0.76 -8.26
C SER A 42 0.80 0.25 -9.13
N ALA A 43 1.54 -0.24 -10.14
CA ALA A 43 2.29 0.63 -11.07
C ALA A 43 1.41 1.71 -11.74
N PRO A 44 0.17 1.43 -12.19
CA PRO A 44 -0.73 2.47 -12.71
C PRO A 44 -1.09 3.54 -11.69
N THR A 45 -1.30 3.16 -10.42
CA THR A 45 -1.59 4.09 -9.33
C THR A 45 -0.37 4.95 -9.02
N ALA A 46 0.80 4.34 -8.88
CA ALA A 46 2.06 5.05 -8.64
C ALA A 46 2.39 6.03 -9.78
N ALA A 47 2.15 5.61 -11.04
CA ALA A 47 2.36 6.47 -12.20
C ALA A 47 1.50 7.74 -12.16
N LYS A 48 0.23 7.60 -11.76
CA LYS A 48 -0.70 8.71 -11.60
C LYS A 48 -0.26 9.67 -10.50
N GLU A 49 0.13 9.15 -9.34
CA GLU A 49 0.56 9.97 -8.19
C GLU A 49 1.89 10.69 -8.46
N LEU A 50 2.82 10.05 -9.17
CA LEU A 50 4.14 10.60 -9.50
C LEU A 50 4.15 11.44 -10.78
N GLY A 51 3.04 11.50 -11.52
CA GLY A 51 2.96 12.24 -12.78
C GLY A 51 3.86 11.68 -13.89
N ILE A 52 4.13 10.37 -13.89
CA ILE A 52 5.00 9.69 -14.88
C ILE A 52 4.17 8.80 -15.82
N ASP A 53 4.77 8.42 -16.96
CA ASP A 53 4.14 7.47 -17.89
C ASP A 53 3.97 6.09 -17.23
N VAL A 54 2.78 5.50 -17.36
CA VAL A 54 2.44 4.17 -16.83
C VAL A 54 3.39 3.08 -17.32
N LYS A 55 3.88 3.16 -18.56
CA LYS A 55 4.87 2.21 -19.12
C LYS A 55 6.21 2.34 -18.42
N THR A 56 6.61 3.56 -18.05
CA THR A 56 7.82 3.81 -17.26
C THR A 56 7.69 3.21 -15.87
N ALA A 57 6.54 3.41 -15.23
CA ALA A 57 6.26 2.79 -13.94
C ALA A 57 6.27 1.26 -14.01
N GLN A 58 5.61 0.68 -15.02
CA GLN A 58 5.62 -0.77 -15.24
C GLN A 58 7.02 -1.32 -15.50
N LYS A 59 7.87 -0.58 -16.22
CA LYS A 59 9.27 -0.98 -16.44
C LYS A 59 10.03 -1.08 -15.12
N TYR A 60 9.99 -0.05 -14.28
CA TYR A 60 10.66 -0.09 -12.97
C TYR A 60 10.09 -1.17 -12.06
N TYR A 61 8.76 -1.33 -12.01
CA TYR A 61 8.12 -2.41 -11.26
C TYR A 61 8.58 -3.79 -11.71
N ARG A 62 8.75 -4.01 -13.02
CA ARG A 62 9.33 -5.26 -13.54
C ARG A 62 10.78 -5.42 -13.10
N GLN A 63 11.60 -4.39 -13.19
CA GLN A 63 13.00 -4.46 -12.74
C GLN A 63 13.11 -4.76 -11.24
N PHE A 64 12.28 -4.12 -10.41
CA PHE A 64 12.21 -4.38 -8.98
C PHE A 64 11.70 -5.78 -8.66
N ALA A 65 10.71 -6.25 -9.43
CA ALA A 65 10.19 -7.60 -9.31
C ALA A 65 11.23 -8.64 -9.79
N GLU A 66 11.98 -8.35 -10.86
CA GLU A 66 13.07 -9.19 -11.39
C GLU A 66 14.21 -9.36 -10.39
N LEU A 67 14.58 -8.28 -9.68
CA LEU A 67 15.50 -8.34 -8.53
C LEU A 67 14.95 -9.17 -7.36
N ARG A 68 13.65 -9.47 -7.36
CA ARG A 68 12.94 -10.26 -6.34
C ARG A 68 12.36 -11.56 -6.91
N ILE A 69 12.70 -11.96 -8.14
CA ILE A 69 12.26 -13.25 -8.66
C ILE A 69 12.98 -14.30 -7.82
N SER A 70 12.21 -14.95 -6.97
CA SER A 70 12.60 -16.15 -6.24
C SER A 70 13.09 -17.19 -7.24
N GLU A 71 14.34 -17.62 -7.10
CA GLU A 71 14.92 -18.68 -7.90
C GLU A 71 14.36 -20.05 -7.49
N THR A 72 13.74 -20.13 -6.29
CA THR A 72 13.22 -21.36 -5.67
C THR A 72 11.76 -21.24 -5.17
N GLU A 73 11.08 -22.39 -5.00
CA GLU A 73 9.71 -22.43 -4.45
C GLU A 73 9.65 -21.91 -3.00
N ASP A 74 10.68 -22.16 -2.20
CA ASP A 74 10.75 -21.70 -0.81
C ASP A 74 10.86 -20.17 -0.72
N GLU A 75 11.68 -19.54 -1.57
CA GLU A 75 11.79 -18.09 -1.66
C GLU A 75 10.50 -17.44 -2.17
N PHE A 76 9.77 -18.11 -3.09
CA PHE A 76 8.46 -17.65 -3.55
C PHE A 76 7.45 -17.66 -2.40
N ILE A 77 7.42 -18.74 -1.62
CA ILE A 77 6.56 -18.87 -0.45
C ILE A 77 6.88 -17.78 0.58
N GLU A 78 8.16 -17.56 0.85
CA GLU A 78 8.59 -16.52 1.78
C GLU A 78 8.21 -15.12 1.30
N GLN A 79 8.39 -14.83 0.00
CA GLN A 79 7.95 -13.57 -0.59
C GLN A 79 6.42 -13.41 -0.54
N CYS A 80 5.66 -14.49 -0.71
CA CYS A 80 4.21 -14.49 -0.54
C CYS A 80 3.80 -14.18 0.90
N LYS A 81 4.50 -14.73 1.92
CA LYS A 81 4.26 -14.39 3.33
C LYS A 81 4.56 -12.92 3.61
N ILE A 82 5.71 -12.43 3.17
CA ILE A 82 6.11 -11.02 3.33
C ILE A 82 5.07 -10.10 2.69
N ASN A 83 4.60 -10.42 1.49
CA ASN A 83 3.58 -9.63 0.80
C ASN A 83 2.23 -9.63 1.55
N VAL A 84 1.84 -10.78 2.12
CA VAL A 84 0.65 -10.89 2.97
C VAL A 84 0.82 -10.05 4.23
N GLU A 85 1.97 -10.11 4.90
CA GLU A 85 2.26 -9.30 6.09
C GLU A 85 2.20 -7.80 5.78
N ILE A 86 2.85 -7.34 4.70
CA ILE A 86 2.80 -5.94 4.26
C ILE A 86 1.36 -5.50 4.02
N ALA A 87 0.58 -6.31 3.30
CA ALA A 87 -0.81 -5.99 3.00
C ALA A 87 -1.71 -6.03 4.26
N VAL A 88 -1.45 -6.93 5.21
CA VAL A 88 -2.12 -6.98 6.52
C VAL A 88 -1.79 -5.72 7.33
N CYS A 89 -0.52 -5.29 7.37
CA CYS A 89 -0.11 -4.04 8.02
C CYS A 89 -0.76 -2.81 7.37
N ALA A 90 -0.86 -2.78 6.03
CA ALA A 90 -1.55 -1.71 5.32
C ALA A 90 -3.05 -1.65 5.69
N LEU A 91 -3.71 -2.81 5.79
CA LEU A 91 -5.10 -2.90 6.24
C LEU A 91 -5.26 -2.46 7.71
N ASP A 92 -4.32 -2.79 8.59
CA ASP A 92 -4.32 -2.31 9.97
C ASP A 92 -4.24 -0.79 10.07
N ASN A 93 -3.39 -0.16 9.26
CA ASN A 93 -3.30 1.30 9.19
C ASN A 93 -4.62 1.94 8.71
N LEU A 94 -5.28 1.33 7.72
CA LEU A 94 -6.59 1.77 7.25
C LEU A 94 -7.67 1.61 8.34
N ILE A 95 -7.69 0.48 9.04
CA ILE A 95 -8.62 0.23 10.15
C ILE A 95 -8.41 1.26 11.27
N LEU A 96 -7.16 1.56 11.64
CA LEU A 96 -6.85 2.57 12.65
C LEU A 96 -7.32 3.97 12.23
N ARG A 97 -7.16 4.33 10.95
CA ARG A 97 -7.64 5.60 10.41
C ARG A 97 -9.17 5.69 10.50
N GLU A 98 -9.89 4.66 10.08
CA GLU A 98 -11.35 4.61 10.14
C GLU A 98 -11.87 4.61 11.59
N ARG A 99 -11.17 3.95 12.53
CA ARG A 99 -11.51 4.01 13.96
C ARG A 99 -11.38 5.41 14.54
N LYS A 100 -10.32 6.15 14.19
CA LYS A 100 -10.17 7.56 14.61
C LYS A 100 -11.28 8.44 14.04
N LEU A 101 -11.70 8.19 12.79
CA LEU A 101 -12.85 8.87 12.21
C LEU A 101 -14.14 8.55 12.98
N LEU A 102 -14.37 7.28 13.31
CA LEU A 102 -15.51 6.84 14.12
C LEU A 102 -15.55 7.56 15.48
N GLU A 103 -14.44 7.57 16.21
CA GLU A 103 -14.33 8.28 17.50
C GLU A 103 -14.64 9.77 17.38
N THR A 104 -14.20 10.40 16.28
CA THR A 104 -14.48 11.81 16.00
C THR A 104 -15.97 12.03 15.77
N LEU A 105 -16.61 11.20 14.94
CA LEU A 105 -18.05 11.28 14.64
C LEU A 105 -18.91 11.00 15.88
N GLU A 106 -18.51 10.07 16.75
CA GLU A 106 -19.18 9.78 18.02
C GLU A 106 -19.07 10.94 19.01
N THR A 107 -17.88 11.54 19.10
CA THR A 107 -17.63 12.73 19.94
C THR A 107 -18.44 13.92 19.44
N GLU A 108 -18.47 14.12 18.12
CA GLU A 108 -19.31 15.12 17.50
C GLU A 108 -20.78 14.85 17.87
N LEU A 109 -21.26 13.61 17.66
CA LEU A 109 -22.64 13.21 17.95
C LEU A 109 -23.05 13.58 19.39
N ALA A 110 -22.17 13.32 20.36
CA ALA A 110 -22.41 13.58 21.78
C ALA A 110 -22.31 15.07 22.18
N SER A 111 -21.51 15.88 21.49
CA SER A 111 -21.19 17.25 21.91
C SER A 111 -22.18 18.32 21.42
N GLN A 112 -22.81 18.15 20.26
CA GLN A 112 -23.77 19.13 19.74
C GLN A 112 -25.20 18.87 20.22
N LYS A 113 -25.72 19.75 21.07
CA LYS A 113 -27.10 19.69 21.60
C LYS A 113 -28.17 20.27 20.67
N ASN A 114 -27.78 21.07 19.67
CA ASN A 114 -28.70 21.80 18.78
C ASN A 114 -28.46 21.46 17.31
N ARG A 115 -28.70 20.21 16.91
CA ARG A 115 -28.67 19.82 15.49
C ARG A 115 -30.02 20.00 14.83
N THR A 116 -29.99 20.37 13.56
CA THR A 116 -31.15 20.17 12.69
C THR A 116 -31.36 18.66 12.46
N PRO A 117 -32.61 18.21 12.20
CA PRO A 117 -32.87 16.81 11.87
C PRO A 117 -32.05 16.29 10.68
N LYS A 118 -31.72 17.18 9.73
CA LYS A 118 -30.91 16.85 8.55
C LYS A 118 -29.45 16.56 8.91
N GLU A 119 -28.85 17.39 9.75
CA GLU A 119 -27.46 17.20 10.23
C GLU A 119 -27.35 15.93 11.07
N GLU A 120 -28.32 15.69 11.97
CA GLU A 120 -28.33 14.45 12.75
C GLU A 120 -28.45 13.21 11.85
N TYR A 121 -29.32 13.27 10.84
CA TYR A 121 -29.46 12.18 9.87
C TYR A 121 -28.16 11.93 9.09
N GLN A 122 -27.49 12.98 8.63
CA GLN A 122 -26.21 12.90 7.91
C GLN A 122 -25.12 12.28 8.78
N LEU A 123 -24.96 12.76 10.01
CA LEU A 123 -23.96 12.24 10.94
C LEU A 123 -24.20 10.77 11.28
N ARG A 124 -25.46 10.38 11.53
CA ARG A 124 -25.83 8.98 11.77
C ARG A 124 -25.61 8.11 10.53
N ARG A 125 -25.77 8.66 9.33
CA ARG A 125 -25.46 7.95 8.08
C ARG A 125 -23.97 7.72 7.95
N GLU A 126 -23.15 8.75 8.17
CA GLU A 126 -21.69 8.64 8.11
C GLU A 126 -21.16 7.63 9.14
N LEU A 127 -21.66 7.67 10.38
CA LEU A 127 -21.36 6.65 11.39
C LEU A 127 -21.63 5.22 10.89
N ARG A 128 -22.79 4.97 10.28
CA ARG A 128 -23.13 3.65 9.73
C ARG A 128 -22.19 3.24 8.60
N GLU A 129 -21.82 4.15 7.71
CA GLU A 129 -20.89 3.87 6.62
C GLU A 129 -19.47 3.60 7.14
N THR A 130 -18.98 4.36 8.13
CA THR A 130 -17.68 4.12 8.77
C THR A 130 -17.65 2.76 9.46
N VAL A 131 -18.68 2.40 10.23
CA VAL A 131 -18.77 1.06 10.84
C VAL A 131 -18.77 -0.04 9.80
N LYS A 132 -19.50 0.14 8.69
CA LYS A 132 -19.51 -0.81 7.57
C LYS A 132 -18.13 -0.92 6.91
N SER A 133 -17.45 0.21 6.69
CA SER A 133 -16.10 0.26 6.14
C SER A 133 -15.10 -0.50 7.02
N ILE A 134 -15.12 -0.26 8.34
CA ILE A 134 -14.30 -1.00 9.30
C ILE A 134 -14.59 -2.51 9.22
N ALA A 135 -15.85 -2.91 9.21
CA ALA A 135 -16.22 -4.33 9.12
C ALA A 135 -15.72 -4.97 7.81
N GLN A 136 -15.78 -4.25 6.70
CA GLN A 136 -15.25 -4.70 5.41
C GLN A 136 -13.73 -4.85 5.45
N LEU A 137 -13.00 -3.86 5.99
CA LEU A 137 -11.55 -3.90 6.13
C LEU A 137 -11.10 -5.05 7.06
N VAL A 138 -11.79 -5.26 8.18
CA VAL A 138 -11.52 -6.39 9.10
C VAL A 138 -11.78 -7.73 8.41
N THR A 139 -12.85 -7.83 7.63
CA THR A 139 -13.14 -9.05 6.85
C THR A 139 -12.05 -9.30 5.82
N LEU A 140 -11.63 -8.27 5.09
CA LEU A 140 -10.55 -8.36 4.10
C LEU A 140 -9.23 -8.76 4.75
N LYS A 141 -8.88 -8.15 5.90
CA LYS A 141 -7.70 -8.51 6.70
C LYS A 141 -7.75 -9.97 7.13
N THR A 142 -8.88 -10.39 7.68
CA THR A 142 -9.09 -11.77 8.13
C THR A 142 -8.96 -12.75 6.97
N ASN A 143 -9.57 -12.45 5.83
CA ASN A 143 -9.50 -13.29 4.64
C ASN A 143 -8.09 -13.38 4.08
N LEU A 144 -7.33 -12.29 4.12
CA LEU A 144 -5.95 -12.25 3.64
C LEU A 144 -4.98 -12.95 4.59
N ALA A 145 -5.09 -12.70 5.90
CA ALA A 145 -4.30 -13.35 6.94
C ALA A 145 -4.58 -14.86 7.02
N ASN A 146 -5.84 -15.25 6.78
CA ASN A 146 -6.25 -16.65 6.70
C ASN A 146 -6.12 -17.21 5.28
N SER A 147 -5.67 -16.41 4.31
CA SER A 147 -5.47 -16.89 2.95
C SER A 147 -4.29 -17.88 2.96
N PRO A 148 -4.38 -18.96 2.18
CA PRO A 148 -3.30 -19.93 2.09
C PRO A 148 -2.05 -19.31 1.44
N THR A 149 -1.04 -18.93 2.23
CA THR A 149 0.30 -18.62 1.70
C THR A 149 1.46 -19.49 2.21
N ALA A 150 1.29 -20.43 3.13
CA ALA A 150 2.39 -21.38 3.42
C ALA A 150 1.97 -22.73 4.02
N ASP A 151 1.10 -22.75 5.05
CA ASP A 151 0.77 -24.02 5.73
C ASP A 151 -0.10 -24.96 4.88
N ILE A 152 -0.84 -24.41 3.92
CA ILE A 152 -1.83 -25.13 3.11
C ILE A 152 -1.20 -25.83 1.90
N LYS A 153 -0.04 -25.40 1.40
CA LYS A 153 0.74 -26.16 0.40
C LYS A 153 1.67 -27.17 1.08
N LEU A 154 2.34 -26.77 2.16
CA LEU A 154 3.29 -27.58 2.90
C LEU A 154 2.64 -28.83 3.53
N ASN A 155 1.47 -28.71 4.17
CA ASN A 155 0.75 -29.89 4.70
C ASN A 155 0.10 -30.76 3.62
N ARG A 156 -0.15 -30.20 2.43
CA ARG A 156 -0.77 -30.92 1.32
C ARG A 156 0.21 -31.88 0.65
N LEU A 157 1.47 -31.47 0.39
CA LEU A 157 2.50 -32.38 -0.13
C LEU A 157 2.98 -33.42 0.90
N ILE A 158 3.02 -33.05 2.19
CA ILE A 158 3.39 -34.00 3.26
C ILE A 158 2.41 -35.18 3.32
N ARG A 159 1.09 -34.95 3.17
CA ARG A 159 0.07 -36.02 3.09
C ARG A 159 0.18 -36.86 1.80
N GLU A 160 0.45 -36.22 0.66
CA GLU A 160 0.57 -36.93 -0.62
C GLU A 160 1.81 -37.85 -0.67
N MET A 161 2.89 -37.56 0.07
CA MET A 161 4.06 -38.45 0.22
C MET A 161 3.82 -39.61 1.21
N MET A 162 3.11 -39.38 2.31
CA MET A 162 2.83 -40.46 3.27
C MET A 162 1.90 -41.52 2.69
N ASP A 163 0.90 -41.11 1.90
CA ASP A 163 -0.03 -42.04 1.24
C ASP A 163 0.64 -42.93 0.18
N LYS A 164 1.76 -42.51 -0.44
CA LYS A 164 2.53 -43.33 -1.40
C LYS A 164 3.46 -44.37 -0.76
N PHE A 165 3.72 -44.26 0.54
CA PHE A 165 4.65 -45.14 1.27
C PHE A 165 3.94 -46.20 2.14
N VAL A 166 2.63 -46.04 2.39
CA VAL A 166 1.81 -46.95 3.21
C VAL A 166 0.92 -47.87 2.34
N ALA A 167 0.81 -47.59 1.04
CA ALA A 167 0.18 -48.46 0.02
C ALA A 167 1.24 -49.32 -0.70
#